data_AF-A0A6P0XVC9-F1
#
_entry.id   AF-A0A6P0XVC9-F1
#
_cell.length_a   1.000
_cell.length_b   1.000
_cell.length_c   1.000
_cell.angle_alpha   90.00
_cell.angle_beta   90.00
_cell.angle_gamma   90.00
#
_symmetry.space_group_name_H-M   'P 1'
#
loop_
_entity.id
_entity.type
_entity.pdbx_description
1 polymer ?
#
loop_
_entity_poly.entity_id
_entity_poly.type
_entity_poly.pdbx_seq_one_letter_code
_entity_poly.pdbx_strand_id
1 'polypeptide(L)'
;MKYVINIAFSVDALSASKETIVDSKKNPPDDIFSGENGFMPYLNPNPETTQWRFKNGINVYYNFHAKYELSTPLEELKKIVDLCQKNQIKLILFISPSHGTQWEAIRAIGEWSTFEKWKREVVKITPVFDFSGYNSITTEPIHNEMENYRDNSHYTKKVGDLILNRILSYQEEEIPEDFGIL
;
A
#
# COMPACT_ATOMS: atom_id res chain seq x y z
N MET A 1 20.41 36.97 8.92
CA MET A 1 20.13 35.57 8.52
C MET A 1 19.09 35.61 7.39
N LYS A 2 19.48 35.30 6.15
CA LYS A 2 18.56 35.27 5.00
C LYS A 2 17.96 33.88 4.91
N TYR A 3 16.64 33.78 5.00
CA TYR A 3 15.88 32.58 4.65
C TYR A 3 16.05 32.31 3.16
N VAL A 4 16.78 31.26 2.80
CA VAL A 4 16.82 30.74 1.43
C VAL A 4 15.59 29.87 1.27
N ILE A 5 14.64 30.31 0.46
CA ILE A 5 13.52 29.48 0.04
C ILE A 5 14.14 28.39 -0.84
N ASN A 6 14.23 27.15 -0.32
CA ASN A 6 14.52 25.98 -1.13
C ASN A 6 13.29 25.71 -2.00
N ILE A 7 13.28 26.27 -3.20
CA ILE A 7 12.21 26.03 -4.17
C ILE A 7 12.43 24.63 -4.75
N ALA A 8 11.49 23.71 -4.53
CA ALA A 8 11.47 22.37 -5.12
C ALA A 8 11.07 22.37 -6.60
N PHE A 9 11.53 23.37 -7.36
CA PHE A 9 11.21 23.51 -8.78
C PHE A 9 12.36 22.92 -9.60
N SER A 10 12.09 21.81 -10.27
CA SER A 10 13.02 21.17 -11.20
C SER A 10 12.57 21.43 -12.63
N VAL A 11 13.48 21.98 -13.45
CA VAL A 11 13.27 22.14 -14.90
C VAL A 11 13.10 20.78 -15.58
N ASP A 12 13.73 19.74 -15.03
CA ASP A 12 13.55 18.36 -15.50
C ASP A 12 12.14 17.86 -15.20
N ALA A 13 11.62 18.14 -14.00
CA ALA A 13 10.24 17.80 -13.65
C ALA A 13 9.22 18.55 -14.52
N LEU A 14 9.49 19.82 -14.85
CA LEU A 14 8.66 20.59 -15.78
C LEU A 14 8.70 20.00 -17.20
N SER A 15 9.89 19.64 -17.68
CA SER A 15 10.09 19.05 -19.01
C SER A 15 9.40 17.70 -19.12
N ALA A 16 9.59 16.82 -18.14
CA ALA A 16 8.90 15.54 -18.04
C ALA A 16 7.38 15.71 -17.99
N SER A 17 6.87 16.67 -17.21
CA SER A 17 5.43 16.98 -17.15
C SER A 17 4.88 17.40 -18.52
N LYS A 18 5.64 18.22 -19.28
CA LYS A 18 5.25 18.63 -20.64
C LYS A 18 5.21 17.43 -21.59
N GLU A 19 6.20 16.55 -21.54
CA GLU A 19 6.23 15.32 -22.34
C GLU A 19 5.04 14.42 -22.01
N THR A 20 4.75 14.18 -20.72
CA THR A 20 3.58 13.41 -20.28
C THR A 20 2.27 14.00 -20.80
N ILE A 21 2.09 15.33 -20.77
CA ILE A 21 0.89 15.99 -21.31
C ILE A 21 0.79 15.80 -22.83
N VAL A 22 1.88 15.96 -23.57
CA VAL A 22 1.90 15.75 -25.03
C VAL A 22 1.56 14.31 -25.36
N ASP A 23 2.11 13.36 -24.62
CA ASP A 23 1.88 11.93 -24.87
C ASP A 23 0.46 11.49 -24.51
N SER A 24 -0.06 11.95 -23.36
CA SER A 24 -1.44 11.68 -22.93
C SER A 24 -2.49 12.19 -23.92
N LYS A 25 -2.17 13.22 -24.71
CA LYS A 25 -3.05 13.75 -25.77
C LYS A 25 -3.06 12.92 -27.05
N LYS A 26 -2.06 12.07 -27.29
CA LYS A 26 -1.99 11.25 -28.52
C LYS A 26 -3.02 10.13 -28.51
N ASN A 27 -3.25 9.52 -27.35
CA ASN A 27 -4.18 8.42 -27.14
C ASN A 27 -5.05 8.73 -25.91
N PRO A 28 -6.10 9.57 -26.05
CA PRO A 28 -7.03 9.77 -24.94
C PRO A 28 -7.65 8.40 -24.58
N PRO A 29 -7.74 8.05 -23.29
CA PRO A 29 -8.40 6.81 -22.89
C PRO A 29 -9.86 6.83 -23.32
N ASP A 30 -10.34 5.71 -23.89
CA ASP A 30 -11.73 5.56 -24.35
C ASP A 30 -12.76 5.63 -23.21
N ASP A 31 -12.31 5.36 -21.98
CA ASP A 31 -13.10 5.45 -20.75
C ASP A 31 -12.20 5.98 -19.62
N ILE A 32 -12.54 7.16 -19.08
CA ILE A 32 -11.85 7.72 -17.93
C ILE A 32 -12.60 7.21 -16.70
N PHE A 33 -12.17 6.06 -16.15
CA PHE A 33 -12.57 5.60 -14.80
C PHE A 33 -12.18 6.60 -13.69
N SER A 34 -11.41 7.63 -14.03
CA SER A 34 -11.06 8.77 -13.19
C SER A 34 -12.13 9.86 -13.22
N GLY A 35 -12.30 10.59 -12.12
CA GLY A 35 -13.16 11.78 -12.06
C GLY A 35 -12.68 12.89 -13.00
N GLU A 36 -13.47 13.96 -13.13
CA GLU A 36 -13.20 15.07 -14.06
C GLU A 36 -11.82 15.73 -13.89
N ASN A 37 -11.17 15.54 -12.74
CA ASN A 37 -9.81 16.01 -12.44
C ASN A 37 -8.69 15.02 -12.81
N GLY A 38 -9.00 13.90 -13.47
CA GLY A 38 -8.04 12.87 -13.87
C GLY A 38 -7.60 11.94 -12.73
N PHE A 39 -8.07 12.15 -11.50
CA PHE A 39 -7.86 11.24 -10.38
C PHE A 39 -9.03 10.28 -10.27
N MET A 40 -8.78 9.00 -9.95
CA MET A 40 -9.87 8.12 -9.52
C MET A 40 -10.66 8.86 -8.43
N PRO A 41 -11.99 9.04 -8.60
CA PRO A 41 -12.78 9.71 -7.58
C PRO A 41 -12.48 9.02 -6.25
N TYR A 42 -12.45 9.77 -5.15
CA TYR A 42 -12.49 9.14 -3.84
C TYR A 42 -13.82 8.40 -3.74
N LEU A 43 -13.85 7.13 -4.16
CA LEU A 43 -15.03 6.32 -4.17
C LEU A 43 -15.30 5.97 -2.72
N ASN A 44 -16.25 6.66 -2.10
CA ASN A 44 -16.99 6.08 -0.99
C ASN A 44 -17.67 4.82 -1.56
N PRO A 45 -17.18 3.62 -1.23
CA PRO A 45 -17.71 2.42 -1.85
C PRO A 45 -19.17 2.29 -1.47
N ASN A 46 -20.02 1.84 -2.40
CA ASN A 46 -21.41 1.54 -2.07
C ASN A 46 -21.44 0.48 -0.94
N PRO A 47 -22.02 0.78 0.25
CA PRO A 47 -22.10 -0.17 1.35
C PRO A 47 -22.78 -1.50 0.97
N GLU A 48 -23.73 -1.47 0.04
CA GLU A 48 -24.44 -2.66 -0.43
C GLU A 48 -23.55 -3.65 -1.19
N THR A 49 -22.41 -3.19 -1.71
CA THR A 49 -21.49 -4.06 -2.48
C THR A 49 -20.28 -4.53 -1.65
N THR A 50 -20.25 -4.27 -0.34
CA THR A 50 -19.08 -4.61 0.50
C THR A 50 -18.75 -6.09 0.48
N GLN A 51 -19.73 -6.96 0.76
CA GLN A 51 -19.49 -8.41 0.72
C GLN A 51 -19.01 -8.88 -0.65
N TRP A 52 -19.55 -8.30 -1.73
CA TRP A 52 -19.13 -8.61 -3.09
C TRP A 52 -17.67 -8.20 -3.32
N ARG A 53 -17.24 -7.00 -2.89
CA ARG A 53 -15.84 -6.56 -3.02
C ARG A 53 -14.90 -7.50 -2.28
N PHE A 54 -15.25 -7.88 -1.05
CA PHE A 54 -14.42 -8.77 -0.26
C PHE A 54 -14.28 -10.16 -0.90
N LYS A 55 -15.40 -10.73 -1.35
CA LYS A 55 -15.43 -12.01 -2.05
C LYS A 55 -14.61 -11.98 -3.34
N ASN A 56 -14.73 -10.91 -4.14
CA ASN A 56 -13.95 -10.79 -5.37
C ASN A 56 -12.45 -10.65 -5.09
N GLY A 57 -12.06 -9.84 -4.10
CA GLY A 57 -10.66 -9.73 -3.68
C GLY A 57 -10.07 -11.07 -3.23
N ILE A 58 -10.85 -11.91 -2.52
CA ILE A 58 -10.42 -13.26 -2.16
C ILE A 58 -10.27 -14.12 -3.42
N ASN A 59 -11.27 -14.10 -4.32
CA ASN A 59 -11.27 -14.90 -5.55
C ASN A 59 -10.08 -14.61 -6.48
N VAL A 60 -9.52 -13.40 -6.45
CA VAL A 60 -8.30 -13.08 -7.22
C VAL A 60 -7.15 -14.03 -6.83
N TYR A 61 -7.03 -14.40 -5.55
CA TYR A 61 -5.99 -15.33 -5.11
C TYR A 61 -6.19 -16.74 -5.64
N TYR A 62 -7.43 -17.22 -5.71
CA TYR A 62 -7.74 -18.54 -6.24
C TYR A 62 -7.61 -18.64 -7.76
N ASN A 63 -7.74 -17.51 -8.48
CA ASN A 63 -7.74 -17.49 -9.94
C ASN A 63 -6.39 -17.06 -10.53
N PHE A 64 -5.87 -15.92 -10.07
CA PHE A 64 -4.72 -15.25 -10.69
C PHE A 64 -3.42 -15.38 -9.86
N HIS A 65 -3.53 -15.61 -8.54
CA HIS A 65 -2.35 -15.77 -7.67
C HIS A 65 -2.23 -17.16 -7.05
N ALA A 66 -2.90 -18.16 -7.62
CA ALA A 66 -2.97 -19.51 -7.07
C ALA A 66 -1.62 -20.24 -7.02
N LYS A 67 -0.62 -19.74 -7.76
CA LYS A 67 0.75 -20.23 -7.78
C LYS A 67 1.67 -19.02 -7.78
N TYR A 68 2.05 -18.58 -6.60
CA TYR A 68 2.92 -17.41 -6.47
C TYR A 68 4.36 -17.88 -6.30
N GLU A 69 5.23 -17.47 -7.21
CA GLU A 69 6.67 -17.68 -7.07
C GLU A 69 7.35 -16.37 -6.67
N LEU A 70 8.18 -16.46 -5.64
CA LEU A 70 9.00 -15.33 -5.22
C LEU A 70 9.99 -14.96 -6.33
N SER A 71 9.98 -13.70 -6.75
CA SER A 71 11.07 -13.15 -7.55
C SER A 71 12.34 -13.07 -6.69
N THR A 72 13.12 -14.15 -6.67
CA THR A 72 14.43 -14.14 -6.02
C THR A 72 15.46 -13.52 -6.97
N PRO A 73 16.26 -12.53 -6.53
CA PRO A 73 16.41 -12.02 -5.14
C PRO A 73 15.91 -10.57 -4.86
N LEU A 74 14.59 -10.27 -4.88
CA LEU A 74 14.01 -8.95 -4.49
C LEU A 74 14.86 -7.72 -4.94
N GLU A 75 15.47 -7.79 -6.12
CA GLU A 75 16.59 -6.92 -6.48
C GLU A 75 16.16 -5.47 -6.63
N GLU A 76 14.92 -5.24 -7.03
CA GLU A 76 14.37 -3.89 -7.12
C GLU A 76 14.28 -3.22 -5.75
N LEU A 77 13.93 -3.96 -4.69
CA LEU A 77 13.94 -3.40 -3.33
C LEU A 77 15.36 -3.04 -2.90
N LYS A 78 16.35 -3.91 -3.19
CA LYS A 78 17.76 -3.62 -2.90
C LYS A 78 18.24 -2.36 -3.62
N LYS A 79 17.93 -2.22 -4.91
CA LYS A 79 18.26 -1.01 -5.68
C LYS A 79 17.67 0.26 -5.08
N ILE A 80 16.43 0.20 -4.58
CA ILE A 80 15.79 1.34 -3.89
C ILE A 80 16.54 1.66 -2.59
N VAL A 81 16.85 0.64 -1.78
CA VAL A 81 17.58 0.80 -0.52
C VAL A 81 18.97 1.38 -0.75
N ASP A 82 19.73 0.84 -1.70
CA ASP A 82 21.07 1.30 -2.07
C ASP A 82 21.03 2.75 -2.59
N LEU A 83 20.04 3.09 -3.41
CA LEU A 83 19.84 4.44 -3.90
C LEU A 83 19.59 5.43 -2.76
N CYS A 84 18.73 5.05 -1.80
CA CYS A 84 18.46 5.88 -0.63
C CYS A 84 19.71 6.07 0.24
N GLN A 85 20.45 4.98 0.51
CA GLN A 85 21.70 5.03 1.30
C GLN A 85 22.75 5.91 0.62
N LYS A 86 23.00 5.72 -0.69
CA LYS A 86 23.97 6.48 -1.48
C LYS A 86 23.67 7.99 -1.46
N ASN A 87 22.40 8.36 -1.45
CA ASN A 87 21.96 9.75 -1.51
C ASN A 87 21.54 10.32 -0.13
N GLN A 88 21.81 9.61 0.96
CA GLN A 88 21.45 10.02 2.33
C GLN A 88 19.95 10.33 2.51
N ILE A 89 19.10 9.60 1.78
CA ILE A 89 17.64 9.69 1.89
C ILE A 89 17.18 8.75 3.00
N LYS A 90 16.44 9.27 3.97
CA LYS A 90 15.79 8.43 5.00
C LYS A 90 14.67 7.61 4.34
N LEU A 91 14.90 6.31 4.18
CA LEU A 91 13.90 5.36 3.74
C LEU A 91 13.19 4.74 4.95
N ILE A 92 11.86 4.80 4.96
CA ILE A 92 11.02 4.07 5.91
C ILE A 92 10.21 3.05 5.12
N LEU A 93 10.46 1.77 5.39
CA LEU A 93 9.72 0.69 4.74
C LEU A 93 8.65 0.16 5.70
N PHE A 94 7.47 -0.15 5.18
CA PHE A 94 6.45 -0.88 5.91
C PHE A 94 5.72 -1.88 5.02
N ILE A 95 5.18 -2.94 5.63
CA ILE A 95 4.26 -3.88 5.00
C ILE A 95 2.85 -3.43 5.34
N SER A 96 2.03 -3.17 4.31
CA SER A 96 0.66 -2.66 4.48
C SER A 96 -0.22 -3.60 5.33
N PRO A 97 -1.14 -3.04 6.13
CA PRO A 97 -2.15 -3.82 6.83
C PRO A 97 -3.28 -4.20 5.88
N SER A 98 -3.12 -5.23 5.05
CA SER A 98 -4.29 -5.82 4.38
C SER A 98 -5.23 -6.43 5.42
N HIS A 99 -6.51 -6.49 5.09
CA HIS A 99 -7.50 -7.16 5.90
C HIS A 99 -7.15 -8.65 6.04
N GLY A 100 -7.42 -9.26 7.19
CA GLY A 100 -7.06 -10.64 7.52
C GLY A 100 -7.57 -11.67 6.51
N THR A 101 -8.67 -11.39 5.82
CA THR A 101 -9.17 -12.25 4.73
C THR A 101 -8.19 -12.42 3.57
N GLN A 102 -7.35 -11.43 3.28
CA GLN A 102 -6.32 -11.55 2.25
C GLN A 102 -5.25 -12.57 2.65
N TRP A 103 -4.84 -12.53 3.91
CA TRP A 103 -3.85 -13.44 4.48
C TRP A 103 -4.39 -14.87 4.59
N GLU A 104 -5.65 -15.02 4.98
CA GLU A 104 -6.32 -16.32 4.98
C GLU A 104 -6.53 -16.85 3.54
N ALA A 105 -6.75 -15.99 2.54
CA ALA A 105 -6.80 -16.43 1.14
C ALA A 105 -5.46 -17.00 0.67
N ILE A 106 -4.34 -16.32 0.97
CA ILE A 106 -2.98 -16.82 0.70
C ILE A 106 -2.73 -18.15 1.42
N ARG A 107 -3.14 -18.27 2.68
CA ARG A 107 -3.03 -19.52 3.44
C ARG A 107 -3.84 -20.65 2.79
N ALA A 108 -5.07 -20.37 2.38
CA ALA A 108 -5.98 -21.36 1.83
C ALA A 108 -5.52 -21.92 0.46
N ILE A 109 -4.78 -21.13 -0.33
CA ILE A 109 -4.15 -21.60 -1.57
C ILE A 109 -2.80 -22.29 -1.36
N GLY A 110 -2.34 -22.43 -0.11
CA GLY A 110 -1.09 -23.12 0.23
C GLY A 110 0.18 -22.26 0.17
N GLU A 111 0.06 -20.95 -0.03
CA GLU A 111 1.19 -20.02 -0.24
C GLU A 111 1.64 -19.29 1.05
N TRP A 112 1.16 -19.74 2.22
CA TRP A 112 1.53 -19.11 3.50
C TRP A 112 3.05 -19.14 3.74
N SER A 113 3.69 -20.28 3.48
CA SER A 113 5.14 -20.44 3.66
C SER A 113 5.93 -19.53 2.71
N THR A 114 5.43 -19.33 1.49
CA THR A 114 5.99 -18.41 0.50
C THR A 114 5.87 -16.96 0.98
N PHE A 115 4.71 -16.56 1.51
CA PHE A 115 4.52 -15.23 2.10
C PHE A 115 5.43 -14.99 3.31
N GLU A 116 5.57 -15.95 4.22
CA GLU A 116 6.50 -15.80 5.34
C GLU A 116 7.95 -15.74 4.87
N LYS A 117 8.33 -16.54 3.86
CA LYS A 117 9.66 -16.48 3.25
C LYS A 117 9.90 -15.10 2.65
N TRP A 118 8.92 -14.52 1.95
CA TRP A 118 8.99 -13.16 1.43
C TRP A 118 9.31 -12.14 2.54
N LYS A 119 8.56 -12.16 3.65
CA LYS A 119 8.78 -11.27 4.79
C LYS A 119 10.21 -11.41 5.35
N ARG A 120 10.68 -12.66 5.50
CA ARG A 120 12.06 -12.96 5.93
C ARG A 120 13.12 -12.45 4.96
N GLU A 121 12.87 -12.46 3.65
CA GLU A 121 13.81 -11.90 2.68
C GLU A 121 13.78 -10.36 2.68
N VAL A 122 12.63 -9.73 2.92
CA VAL A 122 12.51 -8.26 3.04
C VAL A 122 13.31 -7.74 4.23
N VAL A 123 13.14 -8.34 5.42
CA VAL A 123 13.83 -7.88 6.66
C VAL A 123 15.36 -8.06 6.58
N LYS A 124 15.86 -8.96 5.73
CA LYS A 124 17.31 -9.11 5.47
C LYS A 124 17.90 -7.92 4.70
N ILE A 125 17.07 -7.19 3.95
CA ILE A 125 17.51 -6.06 3.12
C ILE A 125 17.51 -4.77 3.94
N THR A 126 16.45 -4.50 4.68
CA THR A 126 16.31 -3.27 5.48
C THR A 126 15.29 -3.47 6.62
N PRO A 127 15.42 -2.75 7.75
CA PRO A 127 14.37 -2.72 8.76
C PRO A 127 13.02 -2.30 8.17
N VAL A 128 11.95 -2.89 8.67
CA VAL A 128 10.59 -2.71 8.15
C VAL A 128 9.59 -2.69 9.30
N PHE A 129 8.61 -1.79 9.23
CA PHE A 129 7.43 -1.85 10.09
C PHE A 129 6.43 -2.84 9.51
N ASP A 130 6.01 -3.82 10.29
CA ASP A 130 5.08 -4.85 9.83
C ASP A 130 3.68 -4.63 10.36
N PHE A 131 2.77 -4.18 9.50
CA PHE A 131 1.35 -4.02 9.85
C PHE A 131 0.48 -5.18 9.33
N SER A 132 1.08 -6.23 8.74
CA SER A 132 0.34 -7.36 8.17
C SER A 132 -0.20 -8.37 9.19
N GLY A 133 -0.02 -8.11 10.49
CA GLY A 133 -0.50 -9.00 11.56
C GLY A 133 -2.03 -9.06 11.69
N TYR A 134 -2.53 -10.08 12.38
CA TYR A 134 -3.94 -10.18 12.78
C TYR A 134 -4.14 -9.40 14.09
N ASN A 135 -4.99 -8.36 14.05
CA ASN A 135 -5.25 -7.47 15.18
C ASN A 135 -6.63 -6.80 15.05
N SER A 136 -6.98 -5.99 16.04
CA SER A 136 -8.25 -5.26 16.14
C SER A 136 -8.57 -4.39 14.91
N ILE A 137 -7.56 -3.91 14.19
CA ILE A 137 -7.74 -3.13 12.95
C ILE A 137 -7.93 -4.07 11.77
N THR A 138 -7.01 -5.02 11.56
CA THR A 138 -6.93 -5.86 10.36
C THR A 138 -7.99 -6.97 10.32
N THR A 139 -8.69 -7.20 11.42
CA THR A 139 -9.74 -8.24 11.53
C THR A 139 -11.14 -7.65 11.76
N GLU A 140 -11.36 -6.40 11.33
CA GLU A 140 -12.68 -5.76 11.31
C GLU A 140 -13.76 -6.71 10.75
N PRO A 141 -14.85 -6.97 11.48
CA PRO A 141 -15.94 -7.80 10.97
C PRO A 141 -16.51 -7.23 9.66
N ILE A 142 -16.70 -8.08 8.66
CA ILE A 142 -17.21 -7.62 7.35
C ILE A 142 -18.71 -7.37 7.42
N HIS A 143 -19.11 -6.10 7.30
CA HIS A 143 -20.49 -5.66 7.15
C HIS A 143 -20.61 -4.60 6.04
N ASN A 144 -21.80 -4.04 5.82
CA ASN A 144 -22.01 -3.09 4.73
C ASN A 144 -21.15 -1.82 4.90
N GLU A 145 -21.05 -1.31 6.14
CA GLU A 145 -20.37 -0.06 6.47
C GLU A 145 -19.01 -0.28 7.14
N MET A 146 -17.96 -0.51 6.36
CA MET A 146 -16.61 -0.69 6.93
C MET A 146 -15.98 0.64 7.33
N GLU A 147 -15.30 0.67 8.47
CA GLU A 147 -14.51 1.79 8.96
C GLU A 147 -13.04 1.71 8.56
N ASN A 148 -12.43 0.52 8.66
CA ASN A 148 -10.99 0.35 8.48
C ASN A 148 -10.63 -0.01 7.04
N TYR A 149 -11.54 -0.62 6.27
CA TYR A 149 -11.27 -1.13 4.93
C TYR A 149 -12.29 -0.74 3.87
N ARG A 150 -11.83 -0.64 2.61
CA ARG A 150 -12.69 -0.48 1.42
C ARG A 150 -12.92 -1.84 0.74
N ASP A 151 -11.89 -2.67 0.76
CA ASP A 151 -11.82 -4.08 0.38
C ASP A 151 -10.65 -4.75 1.12
N ASN A 152 -10.24 -5.94 0.68
CA ASN A 152 -9.23 -6.75 1.36
C ASN A 152 -7.84 -6.10 1.42
N SER A 153 -7.50 -5.27 0.44
CA SER A 153 -6.15 -4.70 0.26
C SER A 153 -6.10 -3.20 0.56
N HIS A 154 -7.23 -2.48 0.44
CA HIS A 154 -7.28 -1.03 0.53
C HIS A 154 -7.86 -0.57 1.87
N TYR A 155 -6.99 -0.14 2.78
CA TYR A 155 -7.37 0.45 4.06
C TYR A 155 -7.83 1.92 3.91
N THR A 156 -8.61 2.42 4.87
CA THR A 156 -9.12 3.80 4.86
C THR A 156 -8.08 4.81 5.36
N LYS A 157 -8.36 6.12 5.17
CA LYS A 157 -7.51 7.19 5.71
C LYS A 157 -7.29 7.02 7.23
N LYS A 158 -8.33 6.61 7.98
CA LYS A 158 -8.26 6.35 9.42
C LYS A 158 -7.10 5.40 9.75
N VAL A 159 -7.02 4.26 9.06
CA VAL A 159 -5.93 3.29 9.25
C VAL A 159 -4.59 3.85 8.78
N GLY A 160 -4.58 4.62 7.67
CA GLY A 160 -3.39 5.32 7.20
C GLY A 160 -2.80 6.28 8.24
N ASP A 161 -3.67 7.03 8.93
CA ASP A 161 -3.27 7.92 10.02
C ASP A 161 -2.65 7.12 11.17
N LEU A 162 -3.23 5.97 11.57
CA LEU A 162 -2.65 5.09 12.60
C LEU A 162 -1.25 4.55 12.22
N ILE A 163 -1.03 4.20 10.95
CA ILE A 163 0.27 3.76 10.44
C ILE A 163 1.30 4.90 10.59
N LEU A 164 0.94 6.10 10.16
CA LEU A 164 1.82 7.27 10.24
C LEU A 164 2.12 7.65 11.70
N ASN A 165 1.11 7.63 12.57
CA ASN A 165 1.24 7.84 14.00
C ASN A 165 2.29 6.88 14.59
N ARG A 166 2.22 5.58 14.25
CA ARG A 166 3.18 4.57 14.70
C ARG A 166 4.59 4.81 14.15
N ILE A 167 4.70 5.05 12.84
CA ILE A 167 5.99 5.22 12.16
C ILE A 167 6.73 6.48 12.63
N LEU A 168 5.98 7.54 12.93
CA LEU A 168 6.53 8.86 13.27
C LEU A 168 6.55 9.15 14.77
N SER A 169 6.15 8.19 15.62
CA SER A 169 6.00 8.37 17.07
C SER A 169 5.14 9.60 17.41
N TYR A 170 3.98 9.69 16.75
CA TYR A 170 3.04 10.80 16.88
C TYR A 170 1.70 10.27 17.35
N GLN A 171 1.07 10.93 18.33
CA GLN A 171 -0.24 10.53 18.90
C GLN A 171 -0.30 9.02 19.22
N GLU A 172 0.71 8.51 19.92
CA GLU A 172 0.84 7.08 20.19
C GLU A 172 -0.33 6.52 21.01
N GLU A 173 -0.95 7.35 21.84
CA GLU A 173 -2.16 7.05 22.61
C GLU A 173 -3.39 6.76 21.76
N GLU A 174 -3.42 7.18 20.50
CA GLU A 174 -4.51 6.90 19.57
C GLU A 174 -4.34 5.55 18.85
N ILE A 175 -3.16 4.92 18.97
CA ILE A 175 -2.83 3.69 18.26
C ILE A 175 -3.24 2.49 19.13
N PRO A 176 -4.06 1.55 18.62
CA PRO A 176 -4.32 0.30 19.32
C PRO A 176 -3.04 -0.44 19.67
N GLU A 177 -2.97 -0.97 20.89
CA GLU A 177 -1.77 -1.68 21.39
C GLU A 177 -1.36 -2.82 20.47
N ASP A 178 -2.33 -3.49 19.84
CA ASP A 178 -2.13 -4.66 18.97
C ASP A 178 -1.84 -4.34 17.49
N PHE A 179 -1.79 -3.05 17.11
CA PHE A 179 -1.59 -2.62 15.73
C PHE A 179 -0.14 -2.21 15.45
N GLY A 180 0.53 -2.83 14.48
CA GLY A 180 1.90 -2.47 14.08
C GLY A 180 2.97 -2.79 15.11
N ILE A 181 2.83 -3.92 15.82
CA ILE A 181 3.83 -4.44 16.75
C ILE A 181 5.04 -5.00 15.97
N LEU A 182 6.25 -4.64 16.41
CA LEU A 182 7.54 -5.10 15.89
C LEU A 182 7.82 -6.58 16.20
#